data_AF-A0A0J1II43-F1
#
_entry.id   AF-A0A0J1II43-F1
#
_cell.length_a   1.000
_cell.length_b   1.000
_cell.length_c   1.000
_cell.angle_alpha   90.00
_cell.angle_beta   90.00
_cell.angle_gamma   90.00
#
_symmetry.space_group_name_H-M   'P 1'
#
loop_
_entity.id
_entity.type
_entity.pdbx_description
1 polymer ?
#
loop_
_entity_poly.entity_id
_entity_poly.type
_entity_poly.pdbx_seq_one_letter_code
_entity_poly.pdbx_strand_id
1 'polypeptide(L)'
;MDIIFRLSDEPQHLNAQVEVLQITSDFNNTLESLDQMIKLNGRMVEGLYNITLPNLFSILQESIEDYIIDSQTPILPKNCVKHVWINELVKHQLVYIEVPKQQLDMRYGKTLFKQVGLPRLIFLYEVMEKKVKLKNIVAVKGSKFLTKDKEVFLFPFSHVSLDGHVCMGGNTFPEIDDIYQLNSLHLLFLQAPFGEDYGAKTTTNLSVAALFKKYENKQFDDEILLPHSKIQILENL
;
A
#
# COMPACT_ATOMS: atom_id res chain seq x y z
N MET A 1 -12.29 28.12 8.87
CA MET A 1 -11.01 28.52 8.27
C MET A 1 -11.35 28.72 6.83
N ASP A 2 -11.43 29.99 6.47
CA ASP A 2 -12.19 30.44 5.31
C ASP A 2 -11.16 30.97 4.32
N ILE A 3 -11.25 30.49 3.09
CA ILE A 3 -10.28 30.82 2.04
C ILE A 3 -10.97 31.77 1.08
N ILE A 4 -10.35 32.93 0.87
CA ILE A 4 -10.86 33.96 -0.03
C ILE A 4 -10.19 33.78 -1.39
N PHE A 5 -11.00 33.68 -2.44
CA PHE A 5 -10.55 33.68 -3.82
C PHE A 5 -10.95 34.98 -4.51
N ARG A 6 -10.00 35.65 -5.16
CA ARG A 6 -10.28 36.67 -6.16
C ARG A 6 -10.06 36.06 -7.53
N LEU A 7 -11.15 35.77 -8.23
CA LEU A 7 -11.11 35.29 -9.61
C LEU A 7 -11.18 36.52 -10.54
N SER A 8 -10.26 36.58 -11.50
CA SER A 8 -10.12 37.65 -12.48
C SER A 8 -10.17 37.03 -13.87
N ASP A 9 -11.12 37.45 -14.69
CA ASP A 9 -11.27 36.99 -16.09
C ASP A 9 -10.69 38.02 -17.09
N GLU A 10 -9.69 38.83 -16.69
CA GLU A 10 -9.12 39.84 -17.58
C GLU A 10 -8.23 39.23 -18.69
N PRO A 11 -8.53 39.46 -19.99
CA PRO A 11 -7.83 38.81 -21.12
C PRO A 11 -6.35 39.17 -21.28
N GLN A 12 -5.86 40.19 -20.58
CA GLN A 12 -4.48 40.68 -20.68
C GLN A 12 -3.50 39.78 -19.89
N HIS A 13 -4.02 38.89 -19.05
CA HIS A 13 -3.27 37.94 -18.26
C HIS A 13 -3.46 36.52 -18.81
N LEU A 14 -2.93 36.26 -20.01
CA LEU A 14 -2.91 34.93 -20.64
C LEU A 14 -2.08 33.88 -19.86
N ASN A 15 -1.47 34.29 -18.75
CA ASN A 15 -1.00 33.41 -17.70
C ASN A 15 -1.84 33.72 -16.46
N ALA A 16 -2.82 32.88 -16.14
CA ALA A 16 -3.64 33.00 -14.94
C ALA A 16 -2.75 33.05 -13.70
N GLN A 17 -2.44 34.26 -13.22
CA GLN A 17 -1.79 34.46 -11.93
C GLN A 17 -2.90 34.67 -10.91
N VAL A 18 -3.04 33.71 -10.00
CA VAL A 18 -3.80 33.90 -8.77
C VAL A 18 -3.04 34.90 -7.93
N GLU A 19 -3.41 36.18 -8.00
CA GLU A 19 -2.84 37.19 -7.12
C GLU A 19 -3.42 37.04 -5.71
N VAL A 20 -2.55 36.51 -4.85
CA VAL A 20 -2.59 36.54 -3.38
C VAL A 20 -3.62 35.62 -2.70
N LEU A 21 -3.10 34.50 -2.18
CA LEU A 21 -3.70 33.70 -1.10
C LEU A 21 -3.38 34.36 0.24
N GLN A 22 -4.37 34.99 0.89
CA GLN A 22 -4.26 35.33 2.31
C GLN A 22 -5.12 34.38 3.13
N ILE A 23 -4.45 33.60 3.98
CA ILE A 23 -5.07 32.65 4.91
C ILE A 23 -5.21 33.38 6.26
N THR A 24 -6.44 33.64 6.71
CA THR A 24 -6.70 34.27 8.02
C THR A 24 -7.77 33.50 8.80
N SER A 25 -7.59 33.41 10.13
CA SER A 25 -8.58 32.86 11.07
C SER A 25 -9.61 33.89 11.54
N ASP A 26 -9.35 35.18 11.28
CA ASP A 26 -10.06 36.28 11.90
C ASP A 26 -10.65 37.16 10.79
N PHE A 27 -11.98 37.18 10.67
CA PHE A 27 -12.69 38.11 9.80
C PHE A 27 -13.56 39.03 10.64
N ASN A 28 -13.13 40.28 10.80
CA ASN A 28 -13.94 41.35 11.39
C ASN A 28 -14.78 42.01 10.30
N ASN A 29 -16.07 42.07 10.57
CA ASN A 29 -17.18 42.28 9.65
C ASN A 29 -17.30 43.74 9.16
N THR A 30 -16.41 44.22 8.28
CA THR A 30 -16.56 45.52 7.58
C THR A 30 -16.68 45.33 6.08
N LEU A 31 -17.92 45.47 5.60
CA LEU A 31 -18.39 45.43 4.21
C LEU A 31 -18.12 46.78 3.51
N GLU A 32 -17.53 46.76 2.31
CA GLU A 32 -17.68 47.83 1.31
C GLU A 32 -18.72 47.43 0.25
N SER A 33 -19.45 48.40 -0.31
CA SER A 33 -20.79 48.26 -0.90
C SER A 33 -20.88 47.87 -2.39
N LEU A 34 -21.59 46.76 -2.66
CA LEU A 34 -22.75 46.50 -3.56
C LEU A 34 -23.03 47.22 -4.91
N ASP A 35 -22.24 48.16 -5.40
CA ASP A 35 -22.63 48.97 -6.58
C ASP A 35 -21.96 48.55 -7.91
N GLN A 36 -21.33 47.38 -8.03
CA GLN A 36 -20.53 47.01 -9.24
C GLN A 36 -20.78 45.57 -9.76
N MET A 37 -21.97 45.00 -9.55
CA MET A 37 -22.39 43.70 -10.12
C MET A 37 -22.44 43.69 -11.66
N ILE A 38 -21.94 42.62 -12.31
CA ILE A 38 -22.19 42.31 -13.75
C ILE A 38 -22.82 40.91 -13.91
N LYS A 39 -23.62 40.73 -14.97
CA LYS A 39 -24.45 39.54 -15.25
C LYS A 39 -23.81 38.57 -16.25
N LEU A 40 -23.73 37.28 -15.93
CA LEU A 40 -23.33 36.18 -16.82
C LEU A 40 -24.35 35.03 -16.77
N ASN A 41 -24.77 34.52 -17.93
CA ASN A 41 -25.83 33.50 -18.10
C ASN A 41 -27.18 33.82 -17.43
N GLY A 42 -27.58 35.10 -17.38
CA GLY A 42 -28.82 35.53 -16.72
C GLY A 42 -28.71 35.63 -15.18
N ARG A 43 -27.53 35.36 -14.60
CA ARG A 43 -27.24 35.49 -13.17
C ARG A 43 -26.19 36.56 -12.93
N MET A 44 -26.39 37.40 -11.93
CA MET A 44 -25.43 38.46 -11.52
C MET A 44 -24.32 37.81 -10.69
N VAL A 45 -23.06 38.19 -10.91
CA VAL A 45 -21.95 37.75 -10.05
C VAL A 45 -21.25 38.98 -9.48
N GLU A 46 -21.18 39.04 -8.14
CA GLU A 46 -20.54 40.09 -7.36
C GLU A 46 -20.09 39.51 -6.02
N GLY A 47 -18.90 39.91 -5.56
CA GLY A 47 -18.48 39.77 -4.16
C GLY A 47 -17.44 38.69 -3.85
N LEU A 48 -16.83 38.84 -2.67
CA LEU A 48 -15.95 37.87 -2.04
C LEU A 48 -16.69 36.53 -1.86
N TYR A 49 -16.15 35.46 -2.44
CA TYR A 49 -16.72 34.13 -2.31
C TYR A 49 -16.15 33.43 -1.07
N ASN A 50 -16.98 33.18 -0.06
CA ASN A 50 -16.59 32.33 1.06
C ASN A 50 -16.82 30.87 0.67
N ILE A 51 -15.72 30.12 0.58
CA ILE A 51 -15.74 28.69 0.36
C ILE A 51 -15.07 28.00 1.54
N THR A 52 -15.72 26.95 2.05
CA THR A 52 -15.11 26.11 3.08
C THR A 52 -14.00 25.27 2.46
N LEU A 53 -12.96 24.95 3.22
CA LEU A 53 -11.90 24.04 2.78
C LEU A 53 -12.43 22.73 2.15
N PRO A 54 -13.43 22.04 2.73
CA PRO A 54 -14.02 20.85 2.10
C PRO A 54 -14.64 21.11 0.73
N ASN A 55 -15.38 22.22 0.57
CA ASN A 55 -15.99 22.58 -0.71
C ASN A 55 -14.93 23.00 -1.75
N LEU A 56 -13.87 23.67 -1.31
CA LEU A 56 -12.74 23.98 -2.18
C LEU A 56 -12.07 22.69 -2.66
N PHE A 57 -11.84 21.74 -1.76
CA PHE A 57 -11.28 20.43 -2.13
C PHE A 57 -12.19 19.69 -3.10
N SER A 58 -13.51 19.69 -2.90
CA SER A 58 -14.43 19.02 -3.84
C SER A 58 -14.42 19.69 -5.21
N ILE A 59 -14.42 21.02 -5.29
CA ILE A 59 -14.37 21.76 -6.57
C ILE A 59 -13.04 21.53 -7.29
N LEU A 60 -11.91 21.56 -6.57
CA LEU A 60 -10.61 21.26 -7.17
C LEU A 60 -10.53 19.82 -7.64
N GLN A 61 -11.11 18.88 -6.89
CA GLN A 61 -11.17 17.46 -7.27
C GLN A 61 -12.02 17.27 -8.53
N GLU A 62 -13.21 17.88 -8.59
CA GLU A 62 -14.08 17.87 -9.79
C GLU A 62 -13.39 18.53 -11.00
N SER A 63 -12.63 19.62 -10.79
CA SER A 63 -11.87 20.26 -11.88
C SER A 63 -10.67 19.42 -12.37
N ILE A 64 -10.15 18.51 -11.55
CA ILE A 64 -9.10 17.56 -11.92
C ILE A 64 -9.71 16.36 -12.67
N GLU A 65 -10.97 16.00 -12.39
CA GLU A 65 -11.65 14.89 -13.09
C GLU A 65 -11.82 15.14 -14.60
N ASP A 66 -11.91 16.40 -15.05
CA ASP A 66 -11.90 16.77 -16.48
C ASP A 66 -10.50 16.71 -17.13
N TYR A 67 -9.43 16.65 -16.33
CA TYR A 67 -8.05 16.39 -16.76
C TYR A 67 -7.73 14.91 -16.50
N ILE A 68 -8.24 14.02 -17.35
CA ILE A 68 -7.81 12.61 -17.36
C ILE A 68 -6.32 12.58 -17.75
N ILE A 69 -5.44 12.68 -16.76
CA ILE A 69 -4.07 12.21 -16.88
C ILE A 69 -4.19 10.70 -16.81
N ASP A 70 -3.97 10.00 -17.93
CA ASP A 70 -3.88 8.54 -17.95
C ASP A 70 -2.76 8.10 -16.99
N SER A 71 -3.10 7.83 -15.73
CA SER A 71 -2.22 7.26 -14.73
C SER A 71 -2.13 5.76 -14.98
N GLN A 72 -1.40 5.39 -16.03
CA GLN A 72 -1.16 3.99 -16.34
C GLN A 72 -0.33 3.36 -15.22
N THR A 73 -0.84 2.26 -14.65
CA THR A 73 -0.01 1.42 -13.79
C THR A 73 1.05 0.74 -14.65
N PRO A 74 2.30 0.61 -14.14
CA PRO A 74 3.32 -0.15 -14.84
C PRO A 74 2.92 -1.62 -14.95
N ILE A 75 3.68 -2.40 -15.71
CA ILE A 75 3.45 -3.85 -15.81
C ILE A 75 3.56 -4.46 -14.41
N LEU A 76 2.45 -4.98 -13.90
CA LEU A 76 2.40 -5.52 -12.56
C LEU A 76 3.10 -6.88 -12.48
N PRO A 77 3.69 -7.22 -11.32
CA PRO A 77 4.14 -8.58 -11.04
C PRO A 77 3.04 -9.61 -11.29
N LYS A 78 3.43 -10.78 -11.77
CA LYS A 78 2.60 -11.99 -11.72
C LYS A 78 2.12 -12.22 -10.29
N ASN A 79 0.84 -12.56 -10.18
CA ASN A 79 0.15 -12.74 -8.90
C ASN A 79 0.14 -11.47 -8.02
N CYS A 80 0.31 -10.27 -8.62
CA CYS A 80 0.01 -9.03 -7.92
C CYS A 80 -1.48 -9.00 -7.60
N VAL A 81 -1.80 -9.06 -6.30
CA VAL A 81 -3.20 -9.03 -5.83
C VAL A 81 -3.67 -7.62 -5.56
N LYS A 82 -2.73 -6.70 -5.31
CA LYS A 82 -3.01 -5.29 -5.04
C LYS A 82 -1.76 -4.45 -5.25
N HIS A 83 -1.94 -3.26 -5.81
CA HIS A 83 -0.94 -2.21 -5.93
C HIS A 83 -1.53 -0.91 -5.40
N VAL A 84 -0.73 -0.15 -4.65
CA VAL A 84 -1.14 1.13 -4.04
C VAL A 84 -0.02 2.13 -4.20
N TRP A 85 -0.31 3.26 -4.83
CA TRP A 85 0.55 4.44 -4.72
C TRP A 85 0.32 5.11 -3.35
N ILE A 86 1.37 5.21 -2.55
CA ILE A 86 1.35 6.03 -1.34
C ILE A 86 1.64 7.49 -1.74
N ASN A 87 2.62 7.68 -2.62
CA ASN A 87 2.97 8.98 -3.18
C ASN A 87 3.64 8.79 -4.54
N GLU A 88 2.97 9.22 -5.61
CA GLU A 88 3.46 9.08 -6.99
C GLU A 88 4.69 9.96 -7.27
N LEU A 89 4.76 11.17 -6.67
CA LEU A 89 5.85 12.13 -6.91
C LEU A 89 7.21 11.58 -6.50
N VAL A 90 7.26 10.83 -5.39
CA VAL A 90 8.48 10.19 -4.89
C VAL A 90 8.52 8.68 -5.18
N LYS A 91 7.64 8.21 -6.07
CA LYS A 91 7.53 6.79 -6.46
C LYS A 91 7.46 5.83 -5.27
N HIS A 92 6.70 6.20 -4.23
CA HIS A 92 6.48 5.38 -3.04
C HIS A 92 5.19 4.60 -3.19
N GLN A 93 5.30 3.28 -3.11
CA GLN A 93 4.21 2.36 -3.42
C GLN A 93 4.27 1.08 -2.59
N LEU A 94 3.11 0.44 -2.44
CA LEU A 94 2.95 -0.89 -1.85
C LEU A 94 2.51 -1.87 -2.93
N VAL A 95 3.15 -3.04 -2.96
CA VAL A 95 2.84 -4.12 -3.88
C VAL A 95 2.61 -5.40 -3.09
N TYR A 96 1.42 -5.99 -3.26
CA TYR A 96 1.01 -7.22 -2.61
C TYR A 96 1.11 -8.35 -3.62
N ILE A 97 1.99 -9.32 -3.35
CA ILE A 97 2.25 -10.45 -4.24
C ILE A 97 1.80 -11.73 -3.57
N GLU A 98 0.93 -12.46 -4.26
CA GLU A 98 0.55 -13.80 -3.85
C GLU A 98 1.56 -14.84 -4.32
N VAL A 99 2.02 -15.62 -3.36
CA VAL A 99 2.83 -16.81 -3.57
C VAL A 99 1.93 -18.02 -3.32
N PRO A 100 1.60 -18.81 -4.37
CA PRO A 100 0.73 -19.95 -4.22
C PRO A 100 1.36 -21.02 -3.31
N LYS A 101 0.53 -21.90 -2.77
CA LYS A 101 0.96 -23.06 -2.01
C LYS A 101 1.97 -23.86 -2.83
N GLN A 102 3.15 -24.11 -2.27
CA GLN A 102 4.25 -24.75 -3.00
C GLN A 102 5.17 -25.50 -2.03
N GLN A 103 6.15 -26.19 -2.60
CA GLN A 103 7.22 -26.85 -1.85
C GLN A 103 8.56 -26.24 -2.29
N LEU A 104 9.42 -25.95 -1.33
CA LEU A 104 10.75 -25.40 -1.58
C LEU A 104 11.79 -26.07 -0.68
N ASP A 105 13.03 -26.13 -1.15
CA ASP A 105 14.14 -26.50 -0.29
C ASP A 105 14.42 -25.34 0.69
N MET A 106 14.34 -25.63 1.99
CA MET A 106 14.46 -24.64 3.06
C MET A 106 15.70 -24.94 3.91
N ARG A 107 16.41 -23.90 4.33
CA ARG A 107 17.60 -24.04 5.16
C ARG A 107 17.29 -23.59 6.58
N TYR A 108 17.65 -24.40 7.58
CA TYR A 108 17.64 -24.02 9.00
C TYR A 108 19.07 -24.06 9.53
N GLY A 109 19.65 -22.90 9.85
CA GLY A 109 21.08 -22.78 10.10
C GLY A 109 21.92 -23.36 8.95
N LYS A 110 22.60 -24.49 9.20
CA LYS A 110 23.39 -25.20 8.18
C LYS A 110 22.67 -26.39 7.53
N THR A 111 21.53 -26.80 8.09
CA THR A 111 20.79 -27.99 7.67
C THR A 111 19.84 -27.65 6.52
N LEU A 112 19.85 -28.47 5.46
CA LEU A 112 18.94 -28.36 4.33
C LEU A 112 17.78 -29.36 4.49
N PHE A 113 16.55 -28.89 4.39
CA PHE A 113 15.32 -29.69 4.33
C PHE A 113 14.76 -29.60 2.91
N LYS A 114 14.39 -30.73 2.32
CA LYS A 114 13.98 -30.78 0.91
C LYS A 114 12.47 -30.65 0.74
N GLN A 115 12.04 -29.88 -0.26
CA GLN A 115 10.63 -29.80 -0.67
C GLN A 115 9.67 -29.60 0.53
N VAL A 116 10.03 -28.69 1.43
CA VAL A 116 9.21 -28.34 2.59
C VAL A 116 7.96 -27.65 2.10
N GLY A 117 6.80 -28.18 2.48
CA GLY A 117 5.50 -27.56 2.20
C GLY A 117 5.38 -26.18 2.82
N LEU A 118 5.01 -25.20 2.01
CA LEU A 118 4.67 -23.84 2.42
C LEU A 118 3.17 -23.63 2.21
N PRO A 119 2.47 -22.88 3.10
CA PRO A 119 1.10 -22.45 2.82
C PRO A 119 1.09 -21.46 1.64
N ARG A 120 -0.12 -21.07 1.23
CA ARG A 120 -0.29 -19.91 0.35
C ARG A 120 0.00 -18.64 1.15
N LEU A 121 0.79 -17.74 0.57
CA LEU A 121 1.34 -16.57 1.25
C LEU A 121 1.04 -15.28 0.47
N ILE A 122 0.92 -14.17 1.19
CA ILE A 122 0.91 -12.81 0.63
C ILE A 122 2.14 -12.07 1.16
N PHE A 123 2.95 -11.58 0.23
CA PHE A 123 4.12 -10.76 0.51
C PHE A 123 3.77 -9.30 0.24
N LEU A 124 4.00 -8.44 1.23
CA LEU A 124 3.83 -7.00 1.12
C LEU A 124 5.19 -6.33 0.94
N TYR A 125 5.46 -5.86 -0.27
CA TYR A 125 6.62 -5.04 -0.58
C TYR A 125 6.28 -3.56 -0.49
N GLU A 126 7.18 -2.80 0.13
CA GLU A 126 7.25 -1.36 0.04
C GLU A 126 8.40 -1.00 -0.91
N VAL A 127 8.06 -0.27 -1.96
CA VAL A 127 9.02 0.20 -2.96
C VAL A 127 9.04 1.71 -2.91
N MET A 128 10.24 2.27 -2.80
CA MET A 128 10.46 3.70 -2.84
C MET A 128 11.60 3.94 -3.83
N GLU A 129 11.28 4.59 -4.94
CA GLU A 129 12.15 4.65 -6.11
C GLU A 129 12.60 3.23 -6.55
N LYS A 130 13.90 2.92 -6.41
CA LYS A 130 14.49 1.61 -6.73
C LYS A 130 14.64 0.68 -5.53
N LYS A 131 14.42 1.19 -4.31
CA LYS A 131 14.67 0.46 -3.07
C LYS A 131 13.46 -0.38 -2.70
N VAL A 132 13.72 -1.64 -2.37
CA VAL A 132 12.69 -2.60 -1.97
C VAL A 132 12.85 -2.98 -0.51
N LYS A 133 11.74 -2.98 0.21
CA LYS A 133 11.63 -3.53 1.56
C LYS A 133 10.46 -4.51 1.62
N LEU A 134 10.71 -5.72 2.08
CA LEU A 134 9.64 -6.64 2.44
C LEU A 134 9.10 -6.24 3.82
N LYS A 135 7.90 -5.66 3.89
CA LYS A 135 7.31 -5.18 5.15
C LYS A 135 6.65 -6.32 5.91
N ASN A 136 5.76 -7.06 5.25
CA ASN A 136 4.93 -8.05 5.90
C ASN A 136 4.80 -9.34 5.07
N ILE A 137 4.62 -10.47 5.77
CA ILE A 137 4.18 -11.73 5.19
C ILE A 137 3.02 -12.26 6.02
N VAL A 138 1.95 -12.67 5.34
CA VAL A 138 0.82 -13.38 5.95
C VAL A 138 0.51 -14.65 5.17
N ALA A 139 -0.10 -15.61 5.86
CA ALA A 139 -0.64 -16.81 5.24
C ALA A 139 -2.15 -16.65 4.97
N VAL A 140 -2.64 -17.36 3.96
CA VAL A 140 -4.06 -17.40 3.60
C VAL A 140 -4.47 -18.84 3.32
N LYS A 141 -5.67 -19.23 3.74
CA LYS A 141 -6.19 -20.58 3.53
C LYS A 141 -6.79 -20.77 2.13
N GLY A 142 -6.63 -21.98 1.61
CA GLY A 142 -7.35 -22.47 0.43
C GLY A 142 -6.95 -21.80 -0.90
N SER A 143 -7.63 -22.24 -1.96
CA SER A 143 -7.31 -21.91 -3.36
C SER A 143 -8.22 -20.87 -4.01
N LYS A 144 -9.26 -20.40 -3.29
CA LYS A 144 -10.22 -19.41 -3.83
C LYS A 144 -9.58 -18.02 -3.97
N PHE A 145 -10.14 -17.16 -4.82
CA PHE A 145 -9.75 -15.73 -4.93
C PHE A 145 -9.75 -15.03 -3.57
N LEU A 146 -8.84 -14.08 -3.38
CA LEU A 146 -8.84 -13.25 -2.18
C LEU A 146 -10.06 -12.33 -2.22
N THR A 147 -10.78 -12.25 -1.11
CA THR A 147 -11.89 -11.31 -0.91
C THR A 147 -11.65 -10.54 0.38
N LYS A 148 -12.26 -9.36 0.52
CA LYS A 148 -12.07 -8.48 1.68
C LYS A 148 -12.35 -9.17 3.02
N ASP A 149 -13.31 -10.08 3.03
CA ASP A 149 -13.73 -10.80 4.24
C ASP A 149 -12.87 -12.02 4.59
N LYS A 150 -11.82 -12.33 3.82
CA LYS A 150 -11.00 -13.52 4.09
C LYS A 150 -10.11 -13.31 5.30
N GLU A 151 -10.18 -14.22 6.25
CA GLU A 151 -9.22 -14.28 7.34
C GLU A 151 -7.78 -14.48 6.82
N VAL A 152 -6.87 -13.65 7.34
CA VAL A 152 -5.43 -13.82 7.21
C VAL A 152 -4.87 -14.51 8.44
N PHE A 153 -3.80 -15.26 8.23
CA PHE A 153 -3.14 -16.08 9.24
C PHE A 153 -1.68 -15.66 9.40
N LEU A 154 -1.12 -15.95 10.57
CA LEU A 154 0.29 -15.74 10.83
C LEU A 154 1.15 -16.57 9.89
N PHE A 155 2.27 -16.00 9.45
CA PHE A 155 3.31 -16.77 8.77
C PHE A 155 3.86 -17.85 9.73
N PRO A 156 3.88 -19.14 9.35
CA PRO A 156 4.05 -20.22 10.32
C PRO A 156 5.49 -20.40 10.83
N PHE A 157 6.49 -19.79 10.18
CA PHE A 157 7.92 -19.97 10.50
C PHE A 157 8.53 -18.71 11.14
N SER A 158 9.86 -18.73 11.34
CA SER A 158 10.64 -17.64 11.94
C SER A 158 10.78 -16.40 11.03
N HIS A 159 11.46 -15.38 11.54
CA HIS A 159 11.77 -14.09 10.89
C HIS A 159 10.59 -13.14 10.70
N VAL A 160 9.38 -13.56 11.04
CA VAL A 160 8.19 -12.73 10.95
C VAL A 160 7.63 -12.52 12.35
N SER A 161 7.27 -11.30 12.74
CA SER A 161 6.67 -11.02 14.06
C SER A 161 5.21 -11.49 14.13
N LEU A 162 4.60 -11.37 15.32
CA LEU A 162 3.16 -11.61 15.49
C LEU A 162 2.27 -10.59 14.77
N ASP A 163 2.84 -9.45 14.35
CA ASP A 163 2.17 -8.42 13.54
C ASP A 163 2.49 -8.60 12.04
N GLY A 164 3.06 -9.73 11.66
CA GLY A 164 3.43 -10.05 10.28
C GLY A 164 4.66 -9.32 9.78
N HIS A 165 5.35 -8.51 10.59
CA HIS A 165 6.51 -7.74 10.15
C HIS A 165 7.73 -8.62 9.93
N VAL A 166 8.40 -8.42 8.80
CA VAL A 166 9.58 -9.21 8.45
C VAL A 166 10.85 -8.60 9.03
N CYS A 167 11.66 -9.44 9.67
CA CYS A 167 13.02 -9.16 10.09
C CYS A 167 13.98 -9.93 9.17
N MET A 168 14.71 -9.21 8.32
CA MET A 168 15.77 -9.76 7.46
C MET A 168 17.16 -9.68 8.10
N GLY A 169 17.25 -9.18 9.34
CA GLY A 169 18.52 -8.83 9.97
C GLY A 169 19.25 -7.77 9.13
N GLY A 170 20.51 -8.06 8.77
CA GLY A 170 21.32 -7.20 7.89
C GLY A 170 21.14 -7.46 6.39
N ASN A 171 20.31 -8.42 5.98
CA ASN A 171 20.11 -8.71 4.56
C ASN A 171 19.22 -7.64 3.91
N THR A 172 19.65 -7.14 2.75
CA THR A 172 18.89 -6.18 1.95
C THR A 172 18.47 -6.82 0.63
N PHE A 173 17.35 -6.35 0.10
CA PHE A 173 16.97 -6.67 -1.28
C PHE A 173 17.84 -5.88 -2.26
N PRO A 174 18.11 -6.44 -3.46
CA PRO A 174 18.71 -5.67 -4.53
C PRO A 174 17.79 -4.52 -4.95
N GLU A 175 18.39 -3.46 -5.49
CA GLU A 175 17.62 -2.41 -6.16
C GLU A 175 16.92 -2.98 -7.41
N ILE A 176 15.74 -2.44 -7.70
CA ILE A 176 14.94 -2.80 -8.88
C ILE A 176 14.77 -1.59 -9.78
N ASP A 177 14.75 -1.82 -11.09
CA ASP A 177 14.41 -0.81 -12.09
C ASP A 177 12.90 -0.76 -12.36
N ASP A 178 12.21 -1.91 -12.21
CA ASP A 178 10.78 -2.05 -12.44
C ASP A 178 10.12 -2.97 -11.39
N ILE A 179 8.89 -2.64 -10.98
CA ILE A 179 8.16 -3.44 -9.98
C ILE A 179 7.91 -4.87 -10.45
N TYR A 180 7.85 -5.14 -11.75
CA TYR A 180 7.74 -6.50 -12.31
C TYR A 180 8.83 -7.44 -11.77
N GLN A 181 10.02 -6.94 -11.41
CA GLN A 181 11.11 -7.74 -10.84
C GLN A 181 10.78 -8.31 -9.46
N LEU A 182 9.77 -7.79 -8.76
CA LEU A 182 9.29 -8.33 -7.48
C LEU A 182 8.78 -9.79 -7.60
N ASN A 183 8.47 -10.25 -8.83
CA ASN A 183 8.04 -11.62 -9.15
C ASN A 183 8.87 -12.72 -8.49
N SER A 184 10.18 -12.54 -8.36
CA SER A 184 11.09 -13.56 -7.85
C SER A 184 11.73 -13.19 -6.51
N LEU A 185 11.54 -11.96 -6.01
CA LEU A 185 12.24 -11.52 -4.80
C LEU A 185 11.83 -12.31 -3.55
N HIS A 186 10.62 -12.86 -3.50
CA HIS A 186 10.18 -13.70 -2.38
C HIS A 186 11.11 -14.91 -2.15
N LEU A 187 11.78 -15.40 -3.20
CA LEU A 187 12.76 -16.48 -3.09
C LEU A 187 13.98 -16.08 -2.25
N LEU A 188 14.40 -14.81 -2.27
CA LEU A 188 15.52 -14.35 -1.44
C LEU A 188 15.21 -14.47 0.05
N PHE A 189 13.96 -14.18 0.45
CA PHE A 189 13.50 -14.40 1.81
C PHE A 189 13.40 -15.89 2.14
N LEU A 190 12.75 -16.68 1.27
CA LEU A 190 12.51 -18.10 1.53
C LEU A 190 13.78 -18.97 1.48
N GLN A 191 14.81 -18.55 0.75
CA GLN A 191 16.10 -19.27 0.67
C GLN A 191 17.12 -18.78 1.71
N ALA A 192 16.82 -17.69 2.44
CA ALA A 192 17.65 -17.26 3.55
C ALA A 192 17.66 -18.36 4.64
N PRO A 193 18.77 -18.58 5.35
CA PRO A 193 18.81 -19.53 6.45
C PRO A 193 17.85 -19.11 7.58
N PHE A 194 16.85 -19.94 7.86
CA PHE A 194 15.95 -19.77 8.99
C PHE A 194 16.63 -20.14 10.31
N GLY A 195 16.24 -19.46 11.37
CA GLY A 195 16.59 -19.79 12.74
C GLY A 195 15.35 -19.95 13.61
N GLU A 196 15.50 -19.66 14.90
CA GLU A 196 14.38 -19.68 15.87
C GLU A 196 13.87 -18.26 16.20
N ASP A 197 14.40 -17.23 15.54
CA ASP A 197 13.98 -15.83 15.76
C ASP A 197 12.49 -15.65 15.46
N TYR A 198 11.76 -15.11 16.44
CA TYR A 198 10.28 -15.04 16.45
C TYR A 198 9.55 -16.39 16.43
N GLY A 199 10.26 -17.51 16.48
CA GLY A 199 9.73 -18.86 16.60
C GLY A 199 8.74 -19.27 15.51
N ALA A 200 8.26 -20.51 15.64
CA ALA A 200 7.15 -21.03 14.88
C ALA A 200 5.80 -20.52 15.41
N LYS A 201 4.84 -20.29 14.51
CA LYS A 201 3.52 -19.72 14.84
C LYS A 201 2.42 -20.62 14.31
N THR A 202 2.26 -21.75 14.99
CA THR A 202 1.29 -22.79 14.61
C THR A 202 0.61 -23.36 15.84
N THR A 203 -0.51 -24.05 15.65
CA THR A 203 -1.21 -24.74 16.75
C THR A 203 -0.44 -25.95 17.31
N THR A 204 0.67 -26.36 16.69
CA THR A 204 1.35 -27.62 16.98
C THR A 204 2.45 -27.55 18.03
N ASN A 205 2.81 -26.34 18.53
CA ASN A 205 3.92 -26.09 19.46
C ASN A 205 5.28 -26.68 19.02
N LEU A 206 5.45 -26.98 17.73
CA LEU A 206 6.70 -27.46 17.15
C LEU A 206 7.67 -26.29 16.92
N SER A 207 8.96 -26.53 17.08
CA SER A 207 10.00 -25.59 16.64
C SER A 207 10.03 -25.45 15.12
N VAL A 208 10.71 -24.42 14.60
CA VAL A 208 10.81 -24.19 13.14
C VAL A 208 11.45 -25.39 12.44
N ALA A 209 12.55 -25.93 12.98
CA ALA A 209 13.19 -27.12 12.43
C ALA A 209 12.29 -28.36 12.45
N ALA A 210 11.49 -28.54 13.51
CA ALA A 210 10.54 -29.64 13.61
C ALA A 210 9.38 -29.49 12.60
N LEU A 211 8.92 -28.26 12.34
CA LEU A 211 7.94 -27.98 11.28
C LEU A 211 8.51 -28.25 9.88
N PHE A 212 9.73 -27.81 9.60
CA PHE A 212 10.40 -28.14 8.34
C PHE A 212 10.50 -29.65 8.14
N LYS A 213 10.88 -30.39 9.20
CA LYS A 213 10.91 -31.85 9.13
C LYS A 213 9.53 -32.47 8.92
N LYS A 214 8.50 -31.94 9.60
CA LYS A 214 7.11 -32.42 9.49
C LYS A 214 6.59 -32.29 8.05
N TYR A 215 6.90 -31.17 7.39
CA TYR A 215 6.42 -30.84 6.05
C TYR A 215 7.43 -31.14 4.92
N GLU A 216 8.55 -31.78 5.23
CA GLU A 216 9.52 -32.24 4.24
C GLU A 216 8.87 -33.25 3.28
N ASN A 217 8.90 -32.97 1.97
CA ASN A 217 8.22 -33.74 0.92
C ASN A 217 6.69 -33.90 1.12
N LYS A 218 6.06 -33.02 1.90
CA LYS A 218 4.60 -33.04 2.14
C LYS A 218 4.00 -31.67 1.87
N GLN A 219 2.72 -31.65 1.51
CA GLN A 219 1.99 -30.39 1.42
C GLN A 219 1.79 -29.80 2.81
N PHE A 220 1.82 -28.48 2.91
CA PHE A 220 1.50 -27.79 4.15
C PHE A 220 0.04 -28.06 4.55
N ASP A 221 -0.24 -28.18 5.84
CA ASP A 221 -1.61 -28.34 6.34
C ASP A 221 -2.12 -26.99 6.82
N ASP A 222 -3.18 -26.48 6.19
CA ASP A 222 -3.70 -25.15 6.48
C ASP A 222 -4.36 -25.10 7.88
N GLU A 223 -4.76 -26.24 8.45
CA GLU A 223 -5.45 -26.28 9.75
C GLU A 223 -4.57 -25.91 10.94
N ILE A 224 -3.25 -25.93 10.76
CA ILE A 224 -2.31 -25.55 11.83
C ILE A 224 -2.01 -24.05 11.89
N LEU A 225 -2.53 -23.27 10.94
CA LEU A 225 -2.34 -21.83 10.87
C LEU A 225 -3.07 -21.12 12.01
N LEU A 226 -2.38 -20.18 12.65
CA LEU A 226 -2.96 -19.34 13.69
C LEU A 226 -3.60 -18.08 13.08
N PRO A 227 -4.85 -17.74 13.45
CA PRO A 227 -5.50 -16.52 12.99
C PRO A 227 -4.68 -15.28 13.31
N HIS A 228 -4.63 -14.33 12.39
CA HIS A 228 -3.95 -13.06 12.61
C HIS A 228 -4.96 -12.00 13.06
N SER A 229 -5.00 -11.72 14.36
CA SER A 229 -6.05 -10.91 15.00
C SER A 229 -5.94 -9.38 14.83
N LYS A 230 -4.96 -8.87 14.08
CA LYS A 230 -4.57 -7.43 14.11
C LYS A 230 -4.09 -6.82 12.79
N ILE A 231 -4.15 -7.54 11.68
CA ILE A 231 -3.62 -7.01 10.43
C ILE A 231 -4.74 -6.35 9.60
N GLN A 232 -4.64 -5.03 9.42
CA GLN A 232 -5.41 -4.23 8.44
C GLN A 232 -4.88 -4.39 7.00
N ILE A 233 -4.20 -5.50 6.65
CA ILE A 233 -3.78 -5.76 5.26
C ILE A 233 -5.02 -5.92 4.36
N LEU A 234 -6.14 -6.37 4.94
CA LEU A 234 -7.40 -6.58 4.22
C LEU A 234 -8.38 -5.41 4.27
N GLU A 235 -8.32 -4.53 5.28
CA GLU A 235 -9.18 -3.32 5.30
C GLU A 235 -8.88 -2.40 4.12
N ASN A 236 -7.70 -2.55 3.52
CA ASN A 236 -7.33 -1.86 2.30
C ASN A 236 -7.43 -2.76 1.04
N LEU A 237 -7.65 -4.08 1.12
CA LEU A 237 -7.99 -4.90 -0.06
C LEU A 237 -9.42 -4.58 -0.52
#